data_AF-A0A2S4LB42-F1
#
_entry.id   AF-A0A2S4LB42-F1
#
_cell.length_a   1.000
_cell.length_b   1.000
_cell.length_c   1.000
_cell.angle_alpha   90.00
_cell.angle_beta   90.00
_cell.angle_gamma   90.00
#
_symmetry.space_group_name_H-M   'P 1'
#
loop_
_entity.id
_entity.type
_entity.pdbx_description
1 polymer ?
#
loop_
_entity_poly.entity_id
_entity_poly.type
_entity_poly.pdbx_seq_one_letter_code
_entity_poly.pdbx_strand_id
1 'polypeptide(L)'
;MDDDSGGSYMGRSTLSIVHESKRLCQALLDGAQDVPKGSLFASDIFESACAYVEDKNEVKVIRDISRLMVPSAEQLALRTQHLKDLIESVNEGWNNSLPLTGTRPQPDYSVGFRREAFGEDQLAKLSPFIGDIFTDQSYSLGTYYMYFPFLACPSHSGGASATKWHQTCPQPGTTSSLPTLPAINCTMTTAYPEYSIDAEIASFFAKASATRSACDARARELARGSVVPVEFRLKSLDLRTETATLARKVYGDLAPKVSREGQVGDEIDGKEPLYIYLMSRIWGITYLDFILAHGFPENSHENFAWRKNLIADVACFFALSWKAPQLVDSAYRDHLGQTYVKELRLLLSALPDRFHHIIQNCIESMDAILSLPMVLLHRDFATCNIIVEETSCHLVGVIDWAEAGICPFGLNLHSLQALTGKLHLKDGWMRYEDYAVLQHVFWDTFKREVGGLTEDSIWAIRLARITGLLLSSGFTSRLANKPSPVPISNDERGRYNMLSLDGFLINPATRFEDLD
;
A
#
# COMPACT_ATOMS: atom_id res chain seq x y z
N MET A 1 15.48 -5.53 41.78
CA MET A 1 16.61 -4.74 41.25
C MET A 1 16.98 -5.51 40.03
N ASP A 2 16.29 -5.15 38.95
CA ASP A 2 16.15 -5.96 37.75
C ASP A 2 17.11 -5.37 36.72
N ASP A 3 17.97 -6.24 36.20
CA ASP A 3 19.03 -5.90 35.28
C ASP A 3 18.50 -5.83 33.84
N ASP A 4 19.10 -4.91 33.10
CA ASP A 4 18.62 -4.24 31.91
C ASP A 4 18.92 -5.09 30.66
N SER A 5 17.89 -5.56 29.94
CA SER A 5 18.02 -6.05 28.56
C SER A 5 16.68 -5.99 27.80
N GLY A 6 16.43 -4.84 27.17
CA GLY A 6 15.80 -4.74 25.84
C GLY A 6 14.47 -5.44 25.55
N GLY A 7 13.58 -5.60 26.53
CA GLY A 7 12.24 -6.16 26.28
C GLY A 7 11.27 -5.10 25.75
N SER A 8 10.96 -5.12 24.45
CA SER A 8 9.81 -4.39 23.91
C SER A 8 8.52 -5.09 24.32
N TYR A 9 7.67 -4.39 25.08
CA TYR A 9 6.32 -4.84 25.41
C TYR A 9 5.34 -3.92 24.68
N MET A 10 4.64 -4.44 23.66
CA MET A 10 3.44 -3.79 23.11
C MET A 10 2.30 -3.86 24.14
N GLY A 11 2.39 -3.03 25.19
CA GLY A 11 1.45 -3.00 26.31
C GLY A 11 1.38 -4.30 27.11
N ARG A 12 0.96 -4.23 28.38
CA ARG A 12 0.52 -5.45 29.07
C ARG A 12 -0.85 -5.84 28.51
N SER A 13 -0.88 -6.81 27.60
CA SER A 13 -2.12 -7.52 27.32
C SER A 13 -2.65 -8.12 28.63
N THR A 14 -3.93 -7.90 28.95
CA THR A 14 -4.62 -8.53 30.08
C THR A 14 -4.60 -10.05 29.99
N LEU A 15 -4.34 -10.61 28.80
CA LEU A 15 -4.27 -12.05 28.55
C LEU A 15 -2.87 -12.66 28.75
N SER A 16 -1.80 -11.85 28.84
CA SER A 16 -0.39 -12.29 28.93
C SER A 16 -0.01 -13.39 27.91
N ILE A 17 1.22 -13.91 27.96
CA ILE A 17 1.54 -15.16 27.25
C ILE A 17 0.84 -16.29 28.00
N VAL A 18 -0.05 -17.02 27.31
CA VAL A 18 -0.76 -18.17 27.87
C VAL A 18 0.22 -19.17 28.47
N HIS A 19 -0.15 -19.74 29.61
CA HIS A 19 0.73 -20.55 30.44
C HIS A 19 1.27 -21.79 29.69
N GLU A 20 0.50 -22.30 28.73
CA GLU A 20 0.87 -23.40 27.84
C GLU A 20 2.04 -23.04 26.92
N SER A 21 2.04 -21.85 26.30
CA SER A 21 3.15 -21.39 25.47
C SER A 21 4.43 -21.22 26.29
N LYS A 22 4.33 -20.68 27.52
CA LYS A 22 5.49 -20.58 28.43
C LYS A 22 6.06 -21.96 28.75
N ARG A 23 5.21 -22.95 29.05
CA ARG A 23 5.66 -24.32 29.29
C ARG A 23 6.28 -24.96 28.05
N LEU A 24 5.72 -24.72 26.86
CA LEU A 24 6.27 -25.24 25.60
C LEU A 24 7.66 -24.66 25.33
N CYS A 25 7.83 -23.34 25.43
CA CYS A 25 9.14 -22.70 25.26
C CYS A 25 10.14 -23.24 26.29
N GLN A 26 9.74 -23.38 27.56
CA GLN A 26 10.59 -23.94 28.60
C GLN A 26 10.98 -25.40 28.31
N ALA A 27 10.03 -26.22 27.85
CA ALA A 27 10.30 -27.61 27.49
C ALA A 27 11.22 -27.74 26.27
N LEU A 28 11.13 -26.82 25.31
CA LEU A 28 12.02 -26.77 24.14
C LEU A 28 13.44 -26.32 24.52
N LEU A 29 13.56 -25.40 25.48
CA LEU A 29 14.85 -24.91 26.00
C LEU A 29 15.55 -25.96 26.89
N ASP A 30 14.80 -26.62 27.75
CA ASP A 30 15.33 -27.59 28.73
C ASP A 30 15.43 -29.01 28.15
N GLY A 31 14.71 -29.30 27.07
CA GLY A 31 14.66 -30.60 26.42
C GLY A 31 15.94 -30.88 25.65
N ALA A 32 16.62 -31.99 25.98
CA ALA A 32 17.76 -32.46 25.20
C ALA A 32 17.34 -32.69 23.73
N GLN A 33 18.00 -32.00 22.80
CA GLN A 33 17.81 -32.17 21.36
C GLN A 33 18.93 -33.03 20.79
N ASP A 34 18.59 -34.04 20.00
CA ASP A 34 19.58 -34.83 19.28
C ASP A 34 20.19 -34.02 18.14
N VAL A 35 21.53 -33.97 18.08
CA VAL A 35 22.23 -33.32 16.98
C VAL A 35 21.97 -34.10 15.68
N PRO A 36 21.53 -33.43 14.59
CA PRO A 36 21.30 -34.11 13.32
C PRO A 36 22.55 -34.83 12.83
N LYS A 37 22.43 -36.14 12.59
CA LYS A 37 23.54 -37.00 12.15
C LYS A 37 24.10 -36.52 10.81
N GLY A 38 25.43 -36.37 10.72
CA GLY A 38 26.12 -35.92 9.52
C GLY A 38 26.00 -34.41 9.24
N SER A 39 25.57 -33.62 10.22
CA SER A 39 25.55 -32.15 10.10
C SER A 39 26.84 -31.51 10.61
N LEU A 40 27.04 -30.24 10.25
CA LEU A 40 28.15 -29.41 10.75
C LEU A 40 28.06 -29.10 12.25
N PHE A 41 27.00 -29.53 12.93
CA PHE A 41 26.81 -29.38 14.37
C PHE A 41 27.34 -30.58 15.19
N ALA A 42 27.90 -31.59 14.55
CA ALA A 42 28.47 -32.74 15.25
C ALA A 42 29.65 -32.33 16.14
N SER A 43 29.63 -32.78 17.40
CA SER A 43 30.56 -32.32 18.45
C SER A 43 32.04 -32.53 18.12
N ASP A 44 32.36 -33.53 17.30
CA ASP A 44 33.71 -33.87 16.88
C ASP A 44 34.29 -32.94 15.81
N ILE A 45 33.43 -32.22 15.07
CA ILE A 45 33.85 -31.30 14.00
C ILE A 45 33.39 -29.85 14.21
N PHE A 46 32.59 -29.56 15.24
CA PHE A 46 31.96 -28.26 15.44
C PHE A 46 32.96 -27.09 15.45
N GLU A 47 34.07 -27.21 16.19
CA GLU A 47 35.11 -26.17 16.21
C GLU A 47 35.73 -25.93 14.82
N SER A 48 35.95 -27.00 14.06
CA SER A 48 36.45 -26.92 12.68
C SER A 48 35.40 -26.34 11.73
N ALA A 49 34.12 -26.60 11.95
CA ALA A 49 33.01 -26.02 11.19
C ALA A 49 32.89 -24.51 11.47
N CYS A 50 33.05 -24.08 12.72
CA CYS A 50 33.10 -22.66 13.10
C CYS A 50 34.27 -21.94 12.42
N ALA A 51 35.49 -22.49 12.50
CA ALA A 51 36.66 -21.93 11.81
C ALA A 51 36.49 -21.91 10.28
N TYR A 52 35.80 -22.91 9.71
CA TYR A 52 35.51 -22.96 8.28
C TYR A 52 34.59 -21.83 7.81
N VAL A 53 33.64 -21.37 8.64
CA VAL A 53 32.69 -20.30 8.28
C VAL A 53 33.12 -18.90 8.70
N GLU A 54 34.12 -18.77 9.58
CA GLU A 54 34.59 -17.50 10.17
C GLU A 54 34.90 -16.41 9.14
N ASP A 55 35.59 -16.76 8.04
CA ASP A 55 35.98 -15.83 6.97
C ASP A 55 35.10 -15.93 5.70
N LYS A 56 33.89 -16.48 5.81
CA LYS A 56 33.00 -16.67 4.65
C LYS A 56 31.98 -15.54 4.54
N ASN A 57 31.62 -15.22 3.30
CA ASN A 57 30.59 -14.23 3.04
C ASN A 57 29.20 -14.74 3.46
N GLU A 58 28.28 -13.80 3.65
CA GLU A 58 26.92 -14.04 4.11
C GLU A 58 26.19 -15.14 3.32
N VAL A 59 26.26 -15.09 1.99
CA VAL A 59 25.66 -16.10 1.10
C VAL A 59 26.14 -17.52 1.43
N LYS A 60 27.43 -17.68 1.74
CA LYS A 60 28.01 -18.97 2.08
C LYS A 60 27.60 -19.44 3.48
N VAL A 61 27.44 -18.51 4.43
CA VAL A 61 26.91 -18.81 5.77
C VAL A 61 25.44 -19.22 5.71
N ILE A 62 24.59 -18.50 4.97
CA ILE A 62 23.18 -18.85 4.75
C ILE A 62 23.08 -20.26 4.15
N ARG A 63 23.85 -20.54 3.10
CA ARG A 63 23.81 -21.81 2.39
C ARG A 63 24.28 -22.99 3.25
N ASP A 64 25.44 -22.87 3.90
CA ASP A 64 26.10 -24.01 4.56
C ASP A 64 25.59 -24.23 6.00
N ILE A 65 25.13 -23.18 6.70
CA ILE A 65 24.70 -23.25 8.10
C ILE A 65 23.19 -23.03 8.27
N SER A 66 22.61 -21.99 7.65
CA SER A 66 21.22 -21.62 7.97
C SER A 66 20.22 -22.70 7.59
N ARG A 67 20.44 -23.43 6.50
CA ARG A 67 19.57 -24.56 6.11
C ARG A 67 19.66 -25.78 7.04
N LEU A 68 20.69 -25.87 7.89
CA LEU A 68 20.80 -26.90 8.93
C LEU A 68 20.02 -26.52 10.20
N MET A 69 19.86 -25.23 10.48
CA MET A 69 19.09 -24.70 11.62
C MET A 69 17.62 -24.51 11.28
N VAL A 70 17.37 -23.97 10.08
CA VAL A 70 16.05 -23.65 9.54
C VAL A 70 15.94 -24.36 8.18
N PRO A 71 15.52 -25.64 8.17
CA PRO A 71 15.33 -26.38 6.94
C PRO A 71 14.22 -25.75 6.08
N SER A 72 14.28 -25.97 4.77
CA SER A 72 13.27 -25.44 3.84
C SER A 72 11.87 -25.98 4.16
N ALA A 73 10.96 -25.08 4.53
CA ALA A 73 9.56 -25.42 4.76
C ALA A 73 8.92 -26.05 3.51
N GLU A 74 9.22 -25.53 2.32
CA GLU A 74 8.67 -26.03 1.06
C GLU A 74 9.24 -27.41 0.67
N GLN A 75 10.54 -27.65 0.87
CA GLN A 75 11.11 -28.99 0.61
C GLN A 75 10.60 -30.03 1.61
N LEU A 76 10.41 -29.64 2.88
CA LEU A 76 9.80 -30.51 3.89
C LEU A 76 8.34 -30.83 3.55
N ALA A 77 7.61 -29.87 3.01
CA ALA A 77 6.23 -30.02 2.57
C ALA A 77 6.06 -31.08 1.45
N LEU A 78 7.09 -31.32 0.62
CA LEU A 78 7.07 -32.39 -0.40
C LEU A 78 6.84 -33.78 0.20
N ARG A 79 7.20 -33.97 1.48
CA ARG A 79 7.09 -35.26 2.18
C ARG A 79 6.15 -35.20 3.38
N THR A 80 5.64 -34.02 3.72
CA THR A 80 4.92 -33.76 4.97
C THR A 80 3.66 -32.95 4.70
N GLN A 81 2.51 -33.61 4.66
CA GLN A 81 1.26 -33.02 4.20
C GLN A 81 0.80 -31.79 4.99
N HIS A 82 1.05 -31.73 6.30
CA HIS A 82 0.63 -30.60 7.13
C HIS A 82 1.48 -29.34 6.95
N LEU A 83 2.58 -29.41 6.20
CA LEU A 83 3.44 -28.28 5.86
C LEU A 83 3.15 -27.71 4.46
N LYS A 84 2.25 -28.35 3.68
CA LYS A 84 1.91 -27.95 2.31
C LYS A 84 1.47 -26.48 2.18
N ASP A 85 0.87 -25.97 3.25
CA ASP A 85 0.28 -24.64 3.31
C ASP A 85 1.32 -23.57 3.70
N LEU A 86 2.59 -23.96 3.91
CA LEU A 86 3.69 -23.04 4.15
C LEU A 86 4.35 -22.64 2.83
N ILE A 87 4.83 -21.39 2.80
CA ILE A 87 5.63 -20.83 1.71
C ILE A 87 6.86 -20.15 2.28
N GLU A 88 7.96 -20.22 1.53
CA GLU A 88 9.20 -19.52 1.89
C GLU A 88 9.46 -18.37 0.93
N SER A 89 10.18 -17.38 1.44
CA SER A 89 10.69 -16.23 0.68
C SER A 89 12.18 -16.10 0.96
N VAL A 90 13.00 -15.93 -0.08
CA VAL A 90 14.47 -15.90 0.01
C VAL A 90 14.99 -14.57 -0.51
N ASN A 91 15.45 -13.71 0.38
CA ASN A 91 15.99 -12.39 0.05
C ASN A 91 15.03 -11.54 -0.82
N GLU A 92 13.72 -11.66 -0.62
CA GLU A 92 12.72 -10.78 -1.25
C GLU A 92 12.24 -9.72 -0.28
N GLY A 93 12.00 -8.52 -0.80
CA GLY A 93 11.42 -7.44 -0.05
C GLY A 93 9.98 -7.77 0.30
N TRP A 94 9.61 -7.45 1.53
CA TRP A 94 8.24 -7.57 2.00
C TRP A 94 7.43 -6.34 1.59
N ASN A 95 7.11 -6.25 0.29
CA ASN A 95 6.51 -5.05 -0.31
C ASN A 95 5.04 -4.83 0.03
N ASN A 96 4.34 -5.92 0.34
CA ASN A 96 2.97 -5.87 0.83
C ASN A 96 2.91 -5.65 2.33
N SER A 97 4.04 -5.72 3.02
CA SER A 97 4.07 -5.47 4.44
C SER A 97 3.97 -3.99 4.67
N LEU A 98 3.06 -3.57 5.55
CA LEU A 98 3.21 -2.29 6.25
C LEU A 98 4.48 -2.45 7.03
N PRO A 99 5.58 -1.82 6.58
CA PRO A 99 6.82 -2.02 7.26
C PRO A 99 6.61 -1.36 8.62
N LEU A 100 6.79 -2.15 9.67
CA LEU A 100 6.80 -1.64 11.03
C LEU A 100 7.97 -0.68 11.25
N THR A 101 8.72 -0.30 10.22
CA THR A 101 9.94 0.51 10.16
C THR A 101 10.02 1.27 8.83
N GLY A 102 10.80 2.35 8.73
CA GLY A 102 10.94 3.10 7.46
C GLY A 102 11.65 2.33 6.34
N THR A 103 12.34 1.23 6.68
CA THR A 103 13.03 0.36 5.73
C THR A 103 12.21 -0.92 5.54
N ARG A 104 11.75 -1.14 4.32
CA ARG A 104 11.06 -2.36 3.93
C ARG A 104 11.86 -3.61 4.36
N PRO A 105 11.30 -4.54 5.16
CA PRO A 105 11.97 -5.77 5.52
C PRO A 105 12.35 -6.58 4.27
N GLN A 106 13.53 -7.17 4.26
CA GLN A 106 13.99 -8.09 3.23
C GLN A 106 14.83 -9.19 3.88
N PRO A 107 14.19 -10.16 4.57
CA PRO A 107 14.91 -11.24 5.23
C PRO A 107 15.58 -12.14 4.19
N ASP A 108 16.79 -12.62 4.51
CA ASP A 108 17.50 -13.59 3.67
C ASP A 108 16.73 -14.91 3.54
N TYR A 109 15.99 -15.27 4.57
CA TYR A 109 15.01 -16.35 4.54
C TYR A 109 13.79 -16.00 5.39
N SER A 110 12.60 -16.32 4.93
CA SER A 110 11.38 -16.19 5.73
C SER A 110 10.36 -17.26 5.39
N VAL A 111 9.49 -17.56 6.34
CA VAL A 111 8.39 -18.52 6.20
C VAL A 111 7.11 -17.88 6.69
N GLY A 112 6.07 -18.07 5.89
CA GLY A 112 4.70 -17.72 6.24
C GLY A 112 3.74 -18.75 5.68
N PHE A 113 2.47 -18.40 5.70
CA PHE A 113 1.40 -19.18 5.13
C PHE A 113 1.16 -18.78 3.68
N ARG A 114 0.88 -19.77 2.85
CA ARG A 114 0.24 -19.57 1.56
C ARG A 114 -1.17 -19.03 1.78
N ARG A 115 -1.74 -18.41 0.76
CA ARG A 115 -3.18 -18.08 0.76
C ARG A 115 -4.02 -19.34 0.99
N GLU A 116 -3.65 -20.46 0.35
CA GLU A 116 -4.39 -21.73 0.43
C GLU A 116 -4.45 -22.33 1.84
N ALA A 117 -3.64 -21.83 2.78
CA ALA A 117 -3.72 -22.17 4.19
C ALA A 117 -5.07 -21.75 4.82
N PHE A 118 -5.74 -20.79 4.19
CA PHE A 118 -6.95 -20.17 4.70
C PHE A 118 -8.14 -20.50 3.79
N GLY A 119 -9.25 -20.89 4.40
CA GLY A 119 -10.52 -21.04 3.68
C GLY A 119 -11.04 -19.68 3.19
N GLU A 120 -11.95 -19.70 2.21
CA GLU A 120 -12.55 -18.47 1.67
C GLU A 120 -13.16 -17.58 2.77
N ASP A 121 -13.84 -18.15 3.77
CA ASP A 121 -14.38 -17.41 4.92
C ASP A 121 -13.30 -16.75 5.79
N GLN A 122 -12.14 -17.41 5.93
CA GLN A 122 -11.02 -16.86 6.69
C GLN A 122 -10.36 -15.73 5.91
N LEU A 123 -10.13 -15.93 4.61
CA LEU A 123 -9.55 -14.91 3.74
C LEU A 123 -10.45 -13.71 3.60
N ALA A 124 -11.77 -13.90 3.55
CA ALA A 124 -12.72 -12.80 3.50
C ALA A 124 -12.76 -12.01 4.82
N LYS A 125 -12.56 -12.66 5.97
CA LYS A 125 -12.35 -11.96 7.25
C LYS A 125 -11.00 -11.25 7.34
N LEU A 126 -10.00 -11.75 6.63
CA LEU A 126 -8.66 -11.20 6.59
C LEU A 126 -8.52 -10.04 5.58
N SER A 127 -9.33 -10.04 4.52
CA SER A 127 -9.30 -9.07 3.43
C SER A 127 -9.29 -7.61 3.93
N PRO A 128 -10.10 -7.20 4.93
CA PRO A 128 -10.06 -5.85 5.49
C PRO A 128 -8.69 -5.48 6.11
N PHE A 129 -8.01 -6.44 6.75
CA PHE A 129 -6.72 -6.20 7.42
C PHE A 129 -5.52 -6.30 6.47
N ILE A 130 -5.74 -6.86 5.28
CA ILE A 130 -4.73 -7.06 4.26
C ILE A 130 -4.75 -5.93 3.21
N GLY A 131 -5.86 -5.19 3.09
CA GLY A 131 -6.00 -4.06 2.19
C GLY A 131 -6.01 -4.46 0.70
N ASP A 132 -6.04 -3.47 -0.18
CA ASP A 132 -5.75 -3.68 -1.60
C ASP A 132 -4.26 -3.95 -1.75
N ILE A 133 -3.93 -5.14 -2.16
CA ILE A 133 -2.55 -5.64 -2.23
C ILE A 133 -1.65 -4.94 -3.26
N PHE A 134 -2.21 -4.05 -4.11
CA PHE A 134 -1.48 -3.29 -5.11
C PHE A 134 -1.27 -1.83 -4.72
N THR A 135 -2.16 -1.30 -3.89
CA THR A 135 -2.09 0.11 -3.44
C THR A 135 -1.75 0.24 -1.97
N ASP A 136 -2.06 -0.78 -1.18
CA ASP A 136 -2.01 -0.77 0.27
C ASP A 136 -0.95 -1.73 0.79
N GLN A 137 -0.45 -1.39 1.97
CA GLN A 137 0.46 -2.22 2.74
C GLN A 137 -0.32 -2.82 3.92
N SER A 138 0.08 -4.00 4.43
CA SER A 138 -0.59 -4.70 5.54
C SER A 138 0.38 -5.24 6.59
N TYR A 139 -0.01 -5.24 7.86
CA TYR A 139 0.77 -5.88 8.93
C TYR A 139 0.85 -7.41 8.80
N SER A 140 -0.03 -8.01 8.01
CA SER A 140 -0.23 -9.47 7.95
C SER A 140 0.23 -10.11 6.64
N LEU A 141 0.89 -9.34 5.76
CA LEU A 141 1.30 -9.82 4.45
C LEU A 141 2.75 -9.42 4.20
N GLY A 142 3.68 -10.38 4.12
CA GLY A 142 5.09 -10.10 3.85
C GLY A 142 5.29 -9.74 2.38
N THR A 143 5.18 -10.75 1.52
CA THR A 143 5.15 -10.61 0.05
C THR A 143 3.74 -10.88 -0.45
N TYR A 144 3.50 -10.70 -1.76
CA TYR A 144 2.19 -10.95 -2.37
C TYR A 144 1.73 -12.42 -2.30
N TYR A 145 2.62 -13.33 -1.91
CA TYR A 145 2.30 -14.75 -1.77
C TYR A 145 2.42 -15.27 -0.33
N MET A 146 2.91 -14.46 0.61
CA MET A 146 3.27 -14.89 1.97
C MET A 146 2.47 -14.14 3.03
N TYR A 147 1.42 -14.79 3.52
CA TYR A 147 0.55 -14.33 4.59
C TYR A 147 1.15 -14.69 5.94
N PHE A 148 0.98 -13.81 6.92
CA PHE A 148 1.40 -14.00 8.30
C PHE A 148 2.82 -14.60 8.39
N PRO A 149 3.84 -13.88 7.90
CA PRO A 149 5.21 -14.33 8.08
C PRO A 149 5.47 -14.52 9.58
N PHE A 150 5.79 -15.74 9.97
CA PHE A 150 6.02 -16.12 11.36
C PHE A 150 7.48 -16.50 11.63
N LEU A 151 8.28 -16.64 10.58
CA LEU A 151 9.72 -16.81 10.67
C LEU A 151 10.43 -15.87 9.70
N ALA A 152 11.43 -15.15 10.19
CA ALA A 152 12.31 -14.32 9.40
C ALA A 152 13.74 -14.47 9.93
N CYS A 153 14.67 -14.75 9.03
CA CYS A 153 16.09 -14.95 9.31
C CYS A 153 16.89 -13.92 8.51
N PRO A 154 17.25 -12.79 9.13
CA PRO A 154 18.20 -11.83 8.56
C PRO A 154 19.64 -12.24 8.89
N SER A 155 20.56 -12.11 7.94
CA SER A 155 22.00 -12.33 8.15
C SER A 155 22.87 -11.08 7.98
N HIS A 156 22.28 -9.92 7.66
CA HIS A 156 23.05 -8.68 7.51
C HIS A 156 23.54 -8.10 8.84
N SER A 157 24.86 -8.13 9.02
CA SER A 157 25.63 -7.18 9.81
C SER A 157 25.79 -5.87 9.02
N GLY A 158 25.30 -4.75 9.54
CA GLY A 158 25.64 -3.42 9.01
C GLY A 158 27.16 -3.20 9.00
N GLY A 159 27.67 -2.56 7.95
CA GLY A 159 29.10 -2.50 7.63
C GLY A 159 30.04 -2.03 8.77
N ALA A 160 31.23 -2.65 8.76
CA ALA A 160 32.45 -2.31 9.51
C ALA A 160 32.42 -2.50 11.04
N SER A 161 32.38 -3.75 11.50
CA SER A 161 33.24 -4.26 12.59
C SER A 161 33.02 -5.76 12.73
N ALA A 162 34.09 -6.51 12.99
CA ALA A 162 34.09 -7.95 13.18
C ALA A 162 32.95 -8.42 14.11
N THR A 163 32.27 -9.50 13.73
CA THR A 163 31.37 -10.25 14.60
C THR A 163 32.14 -10.72 15.84
N LYS A 164 32.06 -9.97 16.94
CA LYS A 164 32.47 -10.49 18.25
C LYS A 164 31.32 -11.31 18.81
N TRP A 165 31.48 -12.62 18.78
CA TRP A 165 30.72 -13.54 19.62
C TRP A 165 31.04 -13.23 21.08
N HIS A 166 30.12 -12.59 21.82
CA HIS A 166 30.28 -12.44 23.26
C HIS A 166 29.88 -13.75 23.96
N GLN A 167 30.87 -14.49 24.45
CA GLN A 167 30.68 -15.43 25.54
C GLN A 167 30.45 -14.64 26.84
N THR A 168 29.23 -14.64 27.37
CA THR A 168 29.03 -14.39 28.82
C THR A 168 29.17 -15.71 29.57
N CYS A 169 30.41 -16.08 29.90
CA CYS A 169 30.68 -17.12 30.90
C CYS A 169 30.64 -16.49 32.31
N PRO A 170 29.86 -17.02 33.27
CA PRO A 170 30.04 -16.67 34.67
C PRO A 170 31.40 -17.19 35.16
N GLN A 171 32.17 -16.34 35.85
CA GLN A 171 33.44 -16.75 36.45
C GLN A 171 33.21 -17.79 37.57
N PRO A 172 34.10 -18.80 37.72
CA PRO A 172 33.90 -19.89 38.66
C PRO A 172 34.21 -19.45 40.10
N GLY A 173 33.16 -19.33 40.92
CA GLY A 173 33.24 -19.36 42.37
C GLY A 173 33.05 -20.79 42.87
N THR A 174 34.01 -21.27 43.65
CA THR A 174 34.12 -22.61 44.24
C THR A 174 32.88 -23.06 45.03
N THR A 175 32.24 -24.16 44.62
CA THR A 175 32.04 -25.40 45.42
C THR A 175 31.17 -26.41 44.64
N SER A 176 31.45 -27.68 44.88
CA SER A 176 31.10 -28.88 44.10
C SER A 176 29.61 -29.21 43.99
N SER A 177 29.10 -29.30 42.76
CA SER A 177 28.21 -30.37 42.26
C SER A 177 28.06 -30.25 40.74
N LEU A 178 27.84 -31.38 40.06
CA LEU A 178 27.94 -31.62 38.60
C LEU A 178 27.41 -30.48 37.68
N PRO A 179 28.11 -30.14 36.57
CA PRO A 179 27.68 -29.07 35.68
C PRO A 179 26.57 -29.56 34.73
N THR A 180 25.36 -29.07 34.93
CA THR A 180 24.36 -28.90 33.86
C THR A 180 24.94 -27.95 32.81
N LEU A 181 24.98 -28.39 31.55
CA LEU A 181 25.40 -27.59 30.40
C LEU A 181 24.57 -26.28 30.34
N PRO A 182 25.19 -25.09 30.18
CA PRO A 182 24.44 -23.85 30.07
C PRO A 182 23.70 -23.82 28.72
N ALA A 183 22.40 -23.53 28.76
CA ALA A 183 21.65 -23.15 27.57
C ALA A 183 22.30 -21.90 26.95
N ILE A 184 22.87 -22.06 25.74
CA ILE A 184 23.45 -20.95 24.99
C ILE A 184 22.27 -20.17 24.38
N ASN A 185 21.87 -19.08 25.05
CA ASN A 185 20.97 -18.09 24.46
C ASN A 185 21.72 -17.29 23.38
N CYS A 186 21.61 -17.73 22.12
CA CYS A 186 21.93 -16.90 20.97
C CYS A 186 20.74 -16.00 20.66
N THR A 187 20.68 -14.81 21.26
CA THR A 187 19.76 -13.75 20.83
C THR A 187 20.39 -12.96 19.69
N MET A 188 19.85 -13.12 18.47
CA MET A 188 20.05 -12.15 17.40
C MET A 188 19.15 -10.95 17.67
N THR A 189 19.74 -9.84 18.13
CA THR A 189 19.03 -8.57 18.24
C THR A 189 19.23 -7.81 16.93
N THR A 190 18.23 -7.85 16.05
CA THR A 190 18.16 -6.97 14.88
C THR A 190 17.28 -5.77 15.22
N ALA A 191 17.90 -4.59 15.33
CA ALA A 191 17.17 -3.35 15.48
C ALA A 191 16.71 -2.88 14.07
N TYR A 192 15.52 -3.29 13.65
CA TYR A 192 14.83 -2.60 12.58
C TYR A 192 14.23 -1.29 13.16
N PRO A 193 14.40 -0.12 12.52
CA PRO A 193 13.98 1.17 13.08
C PRO A 193 12.45 1.38 13.03
N GLU A 194 11.75 1.12 14.12
CA GLU A 194 10.28 1.27 14.30
C GLU A 194 9.65 2.46 13.53
N TYR A 195 8.58 2.22 12.75
CA TYR A 195 7.69 3.19 12.15
C TYR A 195 7.02 3.83 13.33
N SER A 196 7.42 5.05 13.53
CA SER A 196 6.89 5.88 14.56
C SER A 196 6.17 6.98 13.84
N ILE A 197 4.88 7.11 14.09
CA ILE A 197 4.13 8.31 13.69
C ILE A 197 4.89 9.55 14.16
N ASP A 198 5.53 9.49 15.33
CA ASP A 198 6.38 10.55 15.82
C ASP A 198 7.69 10.70 15.02
N ALA A 199 8.25 9.64 14.44
CA ALA A 199 9.39 9.72 13.51
C ALA A 199 9.00 10.32 12.14
N GLU A 200 7.84 9.98 11.58
CA GLU A 200 7.34 10.62 10.35
C GLU A 200 7.01 12.10 10.60
N ILE A 201 6.36 12.40 11.72
CA ILE A 201 6.13 13.78 12.18
C ILE A 201 7.49 14.49 12.37
N ALA A 202 8.48 13.84 12.97
CA ALA A 202 9.82 14.40 13.14
C ALA A 202 10.52 14.62 11.79
N SER A 203 10.40 13.70 10.85
CA SER A 203 10.93 13.80 9.47
C SER A 203 10.29 14.96 8.70
N PHE A 204 8.99 15.16 8.87
CA PHE A 204 8.28 16.32 8.34
C PHE A 204 8.80 17.62 8.96
N PHE A 205 8.88 17.70 10.29
CA PHE A 205 9.39 18.88 11.00
C PHE A 205 10.90 19.09 10.88
N ALA A 206 11.66 18.09 10.42
CA ALA A 206 13.05 18.25 10.04
C ALA A 206 13.20 19.14 8.81
N LYS A 207 12.21 19.14 7.91
CA LYS A 207 12.15 19.98 6.69
C LYS A 207 11.48 21.34 6.95
N ALA A 208 10.68 21.44 8.01
CA ALA A 208 9.98 22.66 8.36
C ALA A 208 10.80 23.56 9.31
N SER A 209 10.68 24.88 9.14
CA SER A 209 11.21 25.86 10.10
C SER A 209 10.29 26.05 11.33
N ALA A 210 9.01 25.70 11.20
CA ALA A 210 8.04 25.69 12.29
C ALA A 210 8.20 24.45 13.19
N THR A 211 7.76 24.53 14.45
CA THR A 211 7.68 23.39 15.36
C THR A 211 6.26 22.80 15.39
N ARG A 212 6.13 21.53 15.80
CA ARG A 212 4.84 20.90 16.09
C ARG A 212 4.01 21.72 17.07
N SER A 213 4.63 22.19 18.16
CA SER A 213 3.97 23.02 19.18
C SER A 213 3.43 24.34 18.63
N ALA A 214 4.15 25.00 17.70
CA ALA A 214 3.69 26.21 17.04
C ALA A 214 2.49 25.93 16.13
N CYS A 215 2.51 24.81 15.40
CA CYS A 215 1.39 24.37 14.58
C CYS A 215 0.15 24.04 15.43
N ASP A 216 0.31 23.31 16.54
CA ASP A 216 -0.78 22.98 17.46
C ASP A 216 -1.38 24.23 18.11
N ALA A 217 -0.56 25.22 18.45
CA ALA A 217 -1.03 26.51 18.96
C ALA A 217 -1.86 27.25 17.89
N ARG A 218 -1.35 27.32 16.66
CA ARG A 218 -2.02 27.99 15.55
C ARG A 218 -3.31 27.28 15.13
N ALA A 219 -3.32 25.96 15.11
CA ALA A 219 -4.52 25.16 14.82
C ALA A 219 -5.62 25.42 15.86
N ARG A 220 -5.27 25.47 17.16
CA ARG A 220 -6.22 25.80 18.23
C ARG A 220 -6.80 27.22 18.10
N GLU A 221 -5.97 28.18 17.74
CA GLU A 221 -6.40 29.57 17.49
C GLU A 221 -7.41 29.64 16.34
N LEU A 222 -7.10 28.99 15.21
CA LEU A 222 -7.96 28.96 14.02
C LEU A 222 -9.26 28.19 14.27
N ALA A 223 -9.20 27.09 15.02
CA ALA A 223 -10.35 26.25 15.29
C ALA A 223 -11.39 26.93 16.20
N ARG A 224 -11.00 27.89 17.04
CA ARG A 224 -11.89 28.64 17.96
C ARG A 224 -12.84 27.74 18.77
N GLY A 225 -12.37 26.55 19.17
CA GLY A 225 -13.16 25.56 19.92
C GLY A 225 -14.13 24.71 19.08
N SER A 226 -14.15 24.88 17.76
CA SER A 226 -14.91 24.03 16.82
C SER A 226 -14.05 22.89 16.30
N VAL A 227 -14.68 21.79 15.86
CA VAL A 227 -13.98 20.67 15.20
C VAL A 227 -13.86 20.99 13.71
N VAL A 228 -12.72 21.57 13.32
CA VAL A 228 -12.39 21.93 11.93
C VAL A 228 -11.06 21.32 11.52
N PRO A 229 -10.97 20.70 10.32
CA PRO A 229 -9.70 20.26 9.77
C PRO A 229 -8.77 21.45 9.49
N VAL A 230 -7.53 21.35 9.98
CA VAL A 230 -6.44 22.28 9.69
C VAL A 230 -5.29 21.48 9.11
N GLU A 231 -4.90 21.79 7.88
CA GLU A 231 -3.79 21.13 7.19
C GLU A 231 -2.56 22.05 7.16
N PHE A 232 -1.39 21.49 7.44
CA PHE A 232 -0.11 22.16 7.33
C PHE A 232 0.70 21.53 6.20
N ARG A 233 1.09 22.31 5.21
CA ARG A 233 1.91 21.83 4.08
C ARG A 233 3.22 22.58 4.01
N LEU A 234 4.26 21.86 3.62
CA LEU A 234 5.52 22.49 3.21
C LEU A 234 5.25 23.48 2.07
N LYS A 235 5.93 24.62 2.04
CA LYS A 235 5.81 25.63 0.97
C LYS A 235 6.01 25.03 -0.42
N SER A 236 6.88 24.04 -0.56
CA SER A 236 7.16 23.26 -1.77
C SER A 236 5.99 22.38 -2.21
N LEU A 237 5.07 22.08 -1.31
CA LEU A 237 3.88 21.26 -1.50
C LEU A 237 2.58 22.10 -1.36
N ASP A 238 2.64 23.41 -1.65
CA ASP A 238 1.51 24.35 -1.59
C ASP A 238 0.28 23.77 -2.32
N LEU A 239 -0.86 23.76 -1.61
CA LEU A 239 -2.15 23.44 -2.22
C LEU A 239 -2.65 24.63 -3.03
N ARG A 240 -2.79 24.44 -4.34
CA ARG A 240 -3.35 25.44 -5.25
C ARG A 240 -4.78 25.78 -4.85
N THR A 241 -4.97 26.94 -4.21
CA THR A 241 -6.29 27.37 -3.71
C THR A 241 -7.31 27.56 -4.82
N GLU A 242 -6.85 27.85 -6.04
CA GLU A 242 -7.68 27.93 -7.25
C GLU A 242 -8.29 26.57 -7.58
N THR A 243 -7.52 25.48 -7.44
CA THR A 243 -7.99 24.11 -7.66
C THR A 243 -9.08 23.74 -6.65
N ALA A 244 -8.85 24.01 -5.36
CA ALA A 244 -9.84 23.75 -4.32
C ALA A 244 -11.11 24.62 -4.48
N THR A 245 -10.94 25.88 -4.86
CA THR A 245 -12.06 26.79 -5.15
C THR A 245 -12.88 26.29 -6.35
N LEU A 246 -12.20 25.81 -7.40
CA LEU A 246 -12.86 25.23 -8.56
C LEU A 246 -13.57 23.92 -8.21
N ALA A 247 -12.97 23.06 -7.37
CA ALA A 247 -13.62 21.86 -6.87
C ALA A 247 -14.93 22.20 -6.15
N ARG A 248 -14.92 23.17 -5.23
CA ARG A 248 -16.14 23.64 -4.56
C ARG A 248 -17.17 24.20 -5.54
N LYS A 249 -16.73 24.92 -6.58
CA LYS A 249 -17.61 25.48 -7.61
C LYS A 249 -18.29 24.39 -8.45
N VAL A 250 -17.57 23.34 -8.81
CA VAL A 250 -18.06 22.25 -9.67
C VAL A 250 -18.92 21.26 -8.88
N TYR A 251 -18.44 20.84 -7.70
CA TYR A 251 -19.01 19.73 -6.93
C TYR A 251 -19.86 20.18 -5.74
N GLY A 252 -19.95 21.48 -5.47
CA GLY A 252 -20.76 22.02 -4.38
C GLY A 252 -20.30 21.48 -3.02
N ASP A 253 -21.25 20.99 -2.23
CA ASP A 253 -20.98 20.50 -0.87
C ASP A 253 -20.21 19.16 -0.84
N LEU A 254 -20.07 18.48 -1.98
CA LEU A 254 -19.26 17.26 -2.10
C LEU A 254 -17.75 17.53 -2.05
N ALA A 255 -17.30 18.78 -2.19
CA ALA A 255 -15.90 19.16 -2.05
C ALA A 255 -15.72 20.10 -0.85
N PRO A 256 -14.62 19.99 -0.07
CA PRO A 256 -14.41 20.86 1.08
C PRO A 256 -14.19 22.31 0.62
N LYS A 257 -14.75 23.27 1.37
CA LYS A 257 -14.33 24.67 1.26
C LYS A 257 -12.95 24.79 1.90
N VAL A 258 -11.98 25.34 1.16
CA VAL A 258 -10.60 25.52 1.61
C VAL A 258 -10.27 27.02 1.64
N SER A 259 -9.68 27.49 2.74
CA SER A 259 -9.10 28.83 2.87
C SER A 259 -7.65 28.76 3.36
N ARG A 260 -6.79 29.63 2.83
CA ARG A 260 -5.41 29.77 3.25
C ARG A 260 -5.31 30.77 4.40
N GLU A 261 -4.83 30.33 5.56
CA GLU A 261 -4.83 31.09 6.82
C GLU A 261 -3.45 31.66 7.18
N GLY A 262 -2.59 31.81 6.17
CA GLY A 262 -1.23 32.32 6.28
C GLY A 262 -0.18 31.21 6.34
N GLN A 263 0.88 31.45 7.11
CA GLN A 263 2.00 30.52 7.27
C GLN A 263 2.49 30.49 8.73
N VAL A 264 3.22 29.43 9.10
CA VAL A 264 4.00 29.35 10.35
C VAL A 264 5.47 29.09 9.99
N GLY A 265 6.37 29.76 10.72
CA GLY A 265 7.81 29.66 10.49
C GLY A 265 8.31 30.63 9.41
N ASP A 266 9.64 30.67 9.29
CA ASP A 266 10.36 31.56 8.39
C ASP A 266 11.07 30.76 7.29
N GLU A 267 11.44 31.44 6.21
CA GLU A 267 12.30 30.86 5.18
C GLU A 267 13.75 30.94 5.65
N ILE A 268 14.33 29.78 5.97
CA ILE A 268 15.70 29.65 6.50
C ILE A 268 16.46 28.61 5.68
N ASP A 269 17.78 28.68 5.68
CA ASP A 269 18.57 27.79 4.84
C ASP A 269 18.35 26.31 5.21
N GLY A 270 17.97 25.49 4.23
CA GLY A 270 17.65 24.07 4.40
C GLY A 270 16.29 23.73 5.02
N LYS A 271 15.45 24.71 5.39
CA LYS A 271 14.09 24.47 5.91
C LYS A 271 13.08 25.49 5.40
N GLU A 272 11.86 25.05 5.18
CA GLU A 272 10.82 25.91 4.62
C GLU A 272 9.68 26.19 5.62
N PRO A 273 8.97 27.32 5.49
CA PRO A 273 7.79 27.59 6.29
C PRO A 273 6.64 26.64 5.92
N LEU A 274 5.67 26.52 6.81
CA LEU A 274 4.45 25.74 6.58
C LEU A 274 3.29 26.65 6.22
N TYR A 275 2.65 26.39 5.10
CA TYR A 275 1.37 27.02 4.75
C TYR A 275 0.22 26.31 5.45
N ILE A 276 -0.73 27.12 5.91
CA ILE A 276 -1.86 26.65 6.73
C ILE A 276 -3.14 26.75 5.91
N TYR A 277 -3.89 25.65 5.87
CA TYR A 277 -5.18 25.59 5.21
C TYR A 277 -6.24 25.19 6.22
N LEU A 278 -7.32 25.97 6.26
CA LEU A 278 -8.52 25.64 7.00
C LEU A 278 -9.54 25.06 6.04
N MET A 279 -10.14 23.93 6.41
CA MET A 279 -11.09 23.24 5.55
C MET A 279 -12.43 23.01 6.26
N SER A 280 -13.53 23.04 5.51
CA SER A 280 -14.82 22.57 6.03
C SER A 280 -14.79 21.06 6.20
N ARG A 281 -15.23 20.56 7.36
CA ARG A 281 -15.39 19.11 7.60
C ARG A 281 -16.50 18.54 6.71
N ILE A 282 -16.19 17.49 5.96
CA ILE A 282 -17.18 16.62 5.33
C ILE A 282 -17.58 15.58 6.39
N TRP A 283 -18.88 15.46 6.66
CA TRP A 283 -19.40 14.60 7.71
C TRP A 283 -19.77 13.24 7.14
N GLY A 284 -19.04 12.21 7.58
CA GLY A 284 -19.20 10.82 7.17
C GLY A 284 -17.95 10.01 7.56
N ILE A 285 -17.83 8.81 7.01
CA ILE A 285 -16.63 7.96 7.12
C ILE A 285 -16.01 7.76 5.75
N THR A 286 -14.72 7.43 5.69
CA THR A 286 -14.12 7.08 4.39
C THR A 286 -14.77 5.81 3.85
N TYR A 287 -14.85 5.65 2.53
CA TYR A 287 -15.38 4.44 1.93
C TYR A 287 -14.48 3.24 2.27
N LEU A 288 -13.18 3.46 2.46
CA LEU A 288 -12.28 2.47 3.03
C LEU A 288 -12.78 2.01 4.40
N ASP A 289 -12.98 2.91 5.37
CA ASP A 289 -13.49 2.57 6.70
C ASP A 289 -14.86 1.88 6.63
N PHE A 290 -15.74 2.31 5.72
CA PHE A 290 -17.03 1.66 5.47
C PHE A 290 -16.86 0.20 5.04
N ILE A 291 -15.99 -0.07 4.07
CA ILE A 291 -15.69 -1.44 3.61
C ILE A 291 -15.10 -2.25 4.76
N LEU A 292 -14.21 -1.67 5.57
CA LEU A 292 -13.60 -2.35 6.71
C LEU A 292 -14.63 -2.76 7.77
N ALA A 293 -15.64 -1.91 8.00
CA ALA A 293 -16.68 -2.15 9.00
C ALA A 293 -17.86 -3.03 8.49
N HIS A 294 -18.23 -2.89 7.22
CA HIS A 294 -19.49 -3.40 6.68
C HIS A 294 -19.36 -4.24 5.39
N GLY A 295 -18.18 -4.26 4.78
CA GLY A 295 -17.95 -4.88 3.47
C GLY A 295 -18.04 -6.41 3.46
N PHE A 296 -18.26 -7.07 4.60
CA PHE A 296 -18.40 -8.53 4.69
C PHE A 296 -19.77 -8.97 5.25
N PRO A 297 -20.44 -9.98 4.66
CA PRO A 297 -20.06 -10.69 3.44
C PRO A 297 -20.24 -9.85 2.18
N GLU A 298 -19.27 -9.88 1.27
CA GLU A 298 -19.15 -8.96 0.13
C GLU A 298 -20.36 -8.95 -0.81
N ASN A 299 -21.00 -10.10 -0.99
CA ASN A 299 -22.17 -10.28 -1.85
C ASN A 299 -23.47 -10.45 -1.05
N SER A 300 -23.55 -9.79 0.12
CA SER A 300 -24.80 -9.71 0.88
C SER A 300 -25.83 -8.81 0.16
N HIS A 301 -27.10 -8.97 0.53
CA HIS A 301 -28.18 -8.11 0.03
C HIS A 301 -27.93 -6.64 0.40
N GLU A 302 -27.40 -6.38 1.60
CA GLU A 302 -27.02 -5.05 2.07
C GLU A 302 -25.89 -4.46 1.22
N ASN A 303 -24.83 -5.23 0.96
CA ASN A 303 -23.69 -4.76 0.17
C ASN A 303 -24.08 -4.48 -1.29
N PHE A 304 -24.98 -5.27 -1.89
CA PHE A 304 -25.56 -4.96 -3.20
C PHE A 304 -26.32 -3.63 -3.19
N ALA A 305 -27.12 -3.37 -2.15
CA ALA A 305 -27.86 -2.12 -2.03
C ALA A 305 -26.91 -0.92 -1.83
N TRP A 306 -25.92 -1.05 -0.96
CA TRP A 306 -24.93 -0.01 -0.68
C TRP A 306 -24.05 0.32 -1.90
N ARG A 307 -23.52 -0.68 -2.61
CA ARG A 307 -22.76 -0.43 -3.85
C ARG A 307 -23.63 0.24 -4.92
N LYS A 308 -24.89 -0.16 -5.03
CA LYS A 308 -25.83 0.46 -5.97
C LYS A 308 -26.07 1.94 -5.63
N ASN A 309 -26.25 2.28 -4.36
CA ASN A 309 -26.37 3.67 -3.90
C ASN A 309 -25.12 4.47 -4.26
N LEU A 310 -23.95 3.98 -3.86
CA LEU A 310 -22.68 4.65 -4.11
C LEU A 310 -22.42 4.86 -5.60
N ILE A 311 -22.63 3.84 -6.43
CA ILE A 311 -22.38 3.93 -7.88
C ILE A 311 -23.34 4.90 -8.58
N ALA A 312 -24.59 4.98 -8.14
CA ALA A 312 -25.53 5.98 -8.63
C ALA A 312 -25.04 7.40 -8.28
N ASP A 313 -24.61 7.64 -7.04
CA ASP A 313 -24.11 8.95 -6.63
C ASP A 313 -22.78 9.32 -7.29
N VAL A 314 -21.89 8.35 -7.48
CA VAL A 314 -20.63 8.52 -8.22
C VAL A 314 -20.93 8.88 -9.68
N ALA A 315 -21.92 8.26 -10.32
CA ALA A 315 -22.34 8.67 -11.67
C ALA A 315 -22.82 10.12 -11.72
N CYS A 316 -23.60 10.56 -10.72
CA CYS A 316 -24.01 11.96 -10.56
C CYS A 316 -22.79 12.88 -10.36
N PHE A 317 -21.83 12.49 -9.52
CA PHE A 317 -20.60 13.22 -9.28
C PHE A 317 -19.78 13.42 -10.56
N PHE A 318 -19.61 12.37 -11.37
CA PHE A 318 -18.94 12.49 -12.67
C PHE A 318 -19.74 13.34 -13.66
N ALA A 319 -21.09 13.29 -13.63
CA ALA A 319 -21.91 14.17 -14.46
C ALA A 319 -21.76 15.65 -14.09
N LEU A 320 -21.51 16.00 -12.82
CA LEU A 320 -21.24 17.39 -12.41
C LEU A 320 -20.00 17.95 -13.11
N SER A 321 -18.92 17.16 -13.20
CA SER A 321 -17.69 17.58 -13.87
C SER A 321 -17.91 17.77 -15.37
N TRP A 322 -18.61 16.83 -16.02
CA TRP A 322 -18.99 16.93 -17.44
C TRP A 322 -19.79 18.21 -17.73
N LYS A 323 -20.77 18.53 -16.87
CA LYS A 323 -21.63 19.71 -17.00
C LYS A 323 -20.91 21.03 -16.71
N ALA A 324 -19.69 20.98 -16.19
CA ALA A 324 -18.88 22.15 -15.87
C ALA A 324 -17.52 22.12 -16.62
N PRO A 325 -17.52 22.16 -17.97
CA PRO A 325 -16.27 22.23 -18.73
C PRO A 325 -15.49 23.51 -18.41
N GLN A 326 -14.17 23.37 -18.34
CA GLN A 326 -13.23 24.45 -18.12
C GLN A 326 -12.70 24.94 -19.46
N LEU A 327 -12.66 26.26 -19.62
CA LEU A 327 -12.06 26.87 -20.79
C LEU A 327 -10.54 26.72 -20.71
N VAL A 328 -9.95 26.13 -21.74
CA VAL A 328 -8.49 26.04 -21.92
C VAL A 328 -8.15 26.54 -23.32
N ASP A 329 -6.98 27.13 -23.48
CA ASP A 329 -6.49 27.51 -24.81
C ASP A 329 -5.98 26.29 -25.61
N SER A 330 -5.77 26.49 -26.90
CA SER A 330 -5.28 25.44 -27.79
C SER A 330 -3.87 24.98 -27.40
N ALA A 331 -3.01 25.90 -26.97
CA ALA A 331 -1.64 25.57 -26.59
C ALA A 331 -1.58 24.60 -25.39
N TYR A 332 -2.45 24.79 -24.40
CA TYR A 332 -2.61 23.90 -23.26
C TYR A 332 -3.09 22.52 -23.70
N ARG A 333 -4.10 22.46 -24.57
CA ARG A 333 -4.64 21.21 -25.11
C ARG A 333 -3.58 20.45 -25.92
N ASP A 334 -2.86 21.15 -26.79
CA ASP A 334 -1.78 20.58 -27.61
C ASP A 334 -0.64 20.06 -26.74
N HIS A 335 -0.26 20.81 -25.70
CA HIS A 335 0.78 20.40 -24.76
C HIS A 335 0.38 19.14 -23.96
N LEU A 336 -0.87 19.05 -23.51
CA LEU A 336 -1.40 17.83 -22.89
C LEU A 336 -1.34 16.64 -23.87
N GLY A 337 -1.79 16.83 -25.11
CA GLY A 337 -1.74 15.80 -26.14
C GLY A 337 -0.33 15.29 -26.41
N GLN A 338 0.63 16.20 -26.59
CA GLN A 338 2.03 15.86 -26.77
C GLN A 338 2.60 15.09 -25.56
N THR A 339 2.19 15.47 -24.35
CA THR A 339 2.61 14.81 -23.11
C THR A 339 2.07 13.38 -23.04
N TYR A 340 0.77 13.18 -23.27
CA TYR A 340 0.16 11.85 -23.24
C TYR A 340 0.73 10.93 -24.32
N VAL A 341 0.89 11.43 -25.55
CA VAL A 341 1.50 10.63 -26.64
C VAL A 341 2.95 10.27 -26.30
N LYS A 342 3.73 11.20 -25.74
CA LYS A 342 5.11 10.92 -25.30
C LYS A 342 5.11 9.82 -24.23
N GLU A 343 4.28 9.94 -23.20
CA GLU A 343 4.21 8.96 -22.11
C GLU A 343 3.72 7.59 -22.60
N LEU A 344 2.69 7.55 -23.44
CA LEU A 344 2.21 6.29 -24.04
C LEU A 344 3.29 5.63 -24.91
N ARG A 345 4.11 6.39 -25.64
CA ARG A 345 5.26 5.82 -26.39
C ARG A 345 6.35 5.26 -25.47
N LEU A 346 6.57 5.87 -24.30
CA LEU A 346 7.46 5.31 -23.29
C LEU A 346 6.91 3.97 -22.78
N LEU A 347 5.61 3.89 -22.49
CA LEU A 347 4.96 2.64 -22.10
C LEU A 347 5.01 1.59 -23.20
N LEU A 348 4.76 1.96 -24.46
CA LEU A 348 4.87 1.06 -25.61
C LEU A 348 6.26 0.44 -25.72
N SER A 349 7.30 1.19 -25.35
CA SER A 349 8.69 0.71 -25.40
C SER A 349 9.06 -0.16 -24.19
N ALA A 350 8.43 0.06 -23.04
CA ALA A 350 8.81 -0.55 -21.76
C ALA A 350 7.93 -1.75 -21.36
N LEU A 351 6.64 -1.73 -21.72
CA LEU A 351 5.69 -2.75 -21.31
C LEU A 351 5.69 -3.96 -22.27
N PRO A 352 5.29 -5.15 -21.79
CA PRO A 352 5.19 -6.35 -22.62
C PRO A 352 4.27 -6.20 -23.85
N ASP A 353 4.59 -6.92 -24.93
CA ASP A 353 3.89 -6.89 -26.23
C ASP A 353 2.37 -7.03 -26.15
N ARG A 354 1.86 -7.76 -25.14
CA ARG A 354 0.42 -7.94 -24.94
C ARG A 354 -0.35 -6.63 -24.80
N PHE A 355 0.28 -5.56 -24.33
CA PHE A 355 -0.34 -4.24 -24.19
C PHE A 355 -0.19 -3.35 -25.43
N HIS A 356 0.67 -3.71 -26.38
CA HIS A 356 1.10 -2.79 -27.45
C HIS A 356 -0.05 -2.32 -28.33
N HIS A 357 -0.96 -3.22 -28.72
CA HIS A 357 -2.12 -2.87 -29.55
C HIS A 357 -3.04 -1.85 -28.85
N ILE A 358 -3.25 -2.01 -27.54
CA ILE A 358 -4.09 -1.11 -26.73
C ILE A 358 -3.43 0.26 -26.62
N ILE A 359 -2.12 0.29 -26.36
CA ILE A 359 -1.36 1.53 -26.26
C ILE A 359 -1.33 2.26 -27.62
N GLN A 360 -1.14 1.53 -28.72
CA GLN A 360 -1.20 2.09 -30.08
C GLN A 360 -2.58 2.69 -30.38
N ASN A 361 -3.67 1.98 -30.07
CA ASN A 361 -5.02 2.48 -30.24
C ASN A 361 -5.28 3.78 -29.43
N CYS A 362 -4.75 3.87 -28.20
CA CYS A 362 -4.82 5.09 -27.40
C CYS A 362 -4.04 6.26 -28.02
N ILE A 363 -2.88 5.99 -28.62
CA ILE A 363 -2.08 7.00 -29.33
C ILE A 363 -2.81 7.48 -30.58
N GLU A 364 -3.36 6.57 -31.38
CA GLU A 364 -4.08 6.87 -32.63
C GLU A 364 -5.39 7.64 -32.36
N SER A 365 -6.03 7.38 -31.21
CA SER A 365 -7.28 8.02 -30.83
C SER A 365 -7.12 9.31 -30.01
N MET A 366 -5.89 9.85 -29.90
CA MET A 366 -5.60 10.99 -29.02
C MET A 366 -6.44 12.23 -29.35
N ASP A 367 -6.68 12.52 -30.64
CA ASP A 367 -7.49 13.67 -31.07
C ASP A 367 -8.94 13.54 -30.60
N ALA A 368 -9.50 12.33 -30.63
CA ALA A 368 -10.84 12.05 -30.13
C ALA A 368 -10.92 12.22 -28.60
N ILE A 369 -9.91 11.73 -27.87
CA ILE A 369 -9.81 11.91 -26.41
C ILE A 369 -9.70 13.40 -26.06
N LEU A 370 -8.84 14.15 -26.75
CA LEU A 370 -8.66 15.60 -26.52
C LEU A 370 -9.87 16.42 -26.99
N SER A 371 -10.78 15.87 -27.79
CA SER A 371 -12.03 16.51 -28.19
C SER A 371 -13.10 16.43 -27.10
N LEU A 372 -12.93 15.57 -26.09
CA LEU A 372 -13.81 15.53 -24.92
C LEU A 372 -13.77 16.86 -24.13
N PRO A 373 -14.81 17.14 -23.33
CA PRO A 373 -14.81 18.27 -22.42
C PRO A 373 -13.58 18.26 -21.51
N MET A 374 -12.90 19.40 -21.42
CA MET A 374 -11.83 19.61 -20.44
C MET A 374 -12.48 19.91 -19.10
N VAL A 375 -12.25 19.08 -18.09
CA VAL A 375 -12.97 19.13 -16.81
C VAL A 375 -11.99 19.03 -15.66
N LEU A 376 -12.41 19.46 -14.46
CA LEU A 376 -11.61 19.26 -13.26
C LEU A 376 -11.71 17.79 -12.80
N LEU A 377 -10.64 17.02 -12.99
CA LEU A 377 -10.51 15.66 -12.49
C LEU A 377 -9.86 15.63 -11.11
N HIS A 378 -10.33 14.74 -10.24
CA HIS A 378 -9.71 14.52 -8.92
C HIS A 378 -8.29 13.97 -9.00
N ARG A 379 -8.04 13.09 -9.98
CA ARG A 379 -6.78 12.34 -10.24
C ARG A 379 -6.31 11.38 -9.14
N ASP A 380 -6.84 11.48 -7.92
CA ASP A 380 -6.64 10.48 -6.86
C ASP A 380 -7.98 10.02 -6.24
N PHE A 381 -8.87 9.47 -7.08
CA PHE A 381 -10.23 9.08 -6.66
C PHE A 381 -10.23 7.69 -5.99
N ALA A 382 -9.45 7.55 -4.93
CA ALA A 382 -9.27 6.31 -4.17
C ALA A 382 -10.32 6.13 -3.05
N THR A 383 -10.44 4.91 -2.52
CA THR A 383 -11.41 4.55 -1.47
C THR A 383 -11.23 5.33 -0.17
N CYS A 384 -10.00 5.78 0.14
CA CYS A 384 -9.69 6.63 1.29
C CYS A 384 -10.13 8.10 1.11
N ASN A 385 -10.28 8.56 -0.14
CA ASN A 385 -10.64 9.94 -0.46
C ASN A 385 -12.14 10.14 -0.68
N ILE A 386 -12.90 9.05 -0.80
CA ILE A 386 -14.35 9.04 -0.91
C ILE A 386 -14.95 8.99 0.50
N ILE A 387 -15.86 9.91 0.82
CA ILE A 387 -16.59 9.94 2.10
C ILE A 387 -18.04 9.53 1.84
N VAL A 388 -18.54 8.58 2.63
CA VAL A 388 -19.90 8.05 2.55
C VAL A 388 -20.66 8.19 3.86
N GLU A 389 -21.99 8.17 3.77
CA GLU A 389 -22.85 8.02 4.94
C GLU A 389 -22.79 6.58 5.48
N GLU A 390 -22.52 6.43 6.77
CA GLU A 390 -22.24 5.15 7.44
C GLU A 390 -23.40 4.14 7.36
N THR A 391 -24.66 4.58 7.22
CA THR A 391 -25.83 3.68 7.21
C THR A 391 -26.30 3.29 5.82
N SER A 392 -26.06 4.13 4.82
CA SER A 392 -26.66 3.99 3.48
C SER A 392 -25.64 3.85 2.35
N CYS A 393 -24.36 4.15 2.63
CA CYS A 393 -23.29 4.24 1.64
C CYS A 393 -23.53 5.27 0.54
N HIS A 394 -24.40 6.27 0.78
CA HIS A 394 -24.53 7.41 -0.12
C HIS A 394 -23.26 8.28 -0.09
N LEU A 395 -22.83 8.77 -1.25
CA LEU A 395 -21.69 9.67 -1.36
C LEU A 395 -22.02 11.00 -0.69
N VAL A 396 -21.22 11.40 0.32
CA VAL A 396 -21.38 12.69 1.01
C VAL A 396 -20.25 13.66 0.69
N GLY A 397 -19.13 13.18 0.16
CA GLY A 397 -18.10 14.05 -0.38
C GLY A 397 -16.81 13.35 -0.77
N VAL A 398 -15.89 14.14 -1.28
CA VAL A 398 -14.58 13.70 -1.78
C VAL A 398 -13.53 14.69 -1.26
N ILE A 399 -12.46 14.17 -0.68
CA ILE A 399 -11.37 14.93 -0.06
C ILE A 399 -10.04 14.70 -0.81
N ASP A 400 -9.02 15.48 -0.46
CA ASP A 400 -7.69 15.45 -1.07
C ASP A 400 -7.62 15.83 -2.56
N TRP A 401 -8.04 17.07 -2.84
CA TRP A 401 -8.00 17.67 -4.18
C TRP A 401 -6.59 18.17 -4.59
N ALA A 402 -5.53 17.71 -3.92
CA ALA A 402 -4.17 18.21 -4.17
C ALA A 402 -3.64 17.87 -5.56
N GLU A 403 -3.95 16.66 -6.05
CA GLU A 403 -3.53 16.17 -7.37
C GLU A 403 -4.48 16.56 -8.50
N ALA A 404 -5.59 17.24 -8.18
CA ALA A 404 -6.62 17.57 -9.14
C ALA A 404 -6.12 18.49 -10.27
N GLY A 405 -6.62 18.24 -11.47
CA GLY A 405 -6.15 18.91 -12.68
C GLY A 405 -7.21 19.00 -13.76
N ILE A 406 -7.06 19.99 -14.65
CA ILE A 406 -7.93 20.16 -15.82
C ILE A 406 -7.46 19.22 -16.91
N CYS A 407 -8.27 18.22 -17.24
CA CYS A 407 -7.92 17.19 -18.23
C CYS A 407 -9.16 16.76 -19.02
N PRO A 408 -9.00 16.07 -20.16
CA PRO A 408 -10.13 15.47 -20.86
C PRO A 408 -10.93 14.55 -19.94
N PHE A 409 -12.26 14.68 -19.98
CA PHE A 409 -13.14 13.83 -19.19
C PHE A 409 -12.86 12.34 -19.46
N GLY A 410 -12.92 11.52 -18.41
CA GLY A 410 -12.81 10.07 -18.52
C GLY A 410 -11.45 9.50 -18.11
N LEU A 411 -10.38 10.29 -18.07
CA LEU A 411 -9.05 9.82 -17.66
C LEU A 411 -8.99 9.27 -16.22
N ASN A 412 -9.89 9.67 -15.33
CA ASN A 412 -9.98 9.12 -13.97
C ASN A 412 -11.10 8.07 -13.80
N LEU A 413 -11.84 7.70 -14.85
CA LEU A 413 -12.90 6.68 -14.75
C LEU A 413 -12.38 5.26 -14.46
N HIS A 414 -11.06 5.04 -14.55
CA HIS A 414 -10.41 3.79 -14.18
C HIS A 414 -10.35 3.56 -12.65
N SER A 415 -10.81 4.53 -11.87
CA SER A 415 -10.99 4.40 -10.42
C SER A 415 -12.25 3.63 -10.03
N LEU A 416 -13.25 3.53 -10.91
CA LEU A 416 -14.52 2.83 -10.65
C LEU A 416 -14.34 1.33 -10.39
N GLN A 417 -13.21 0.79 -10.79
CA GLN A 417 -12.84 -0.61 -10.67
C GLN A 417 -12.68 -0.99 -9.20
N ALA A 418 -12.14 -0.09 -8.38
CA ALA A 418 -12.07 -0.27 -6.92
C ALA A 418 -13.45 -0.26 -6.24
N LEU A 419 -14.50 0.24 -6.91
CA LEU A 419 -15.88 0.28 -6.40
C LEU A 419 -16.71 -0.92 -6.89
N THR A 420 -16.29 -1.57 -7.98
CA THR A 420 -17.07 -2.60 -8.69
C THR A 420 -16.39 -3.97 -8.69
N GLY A 421 -15.18 -4.05 -8.16
CA GLY A 421 -14.46 -5.28 -7.96
C GLY A 421 -13.57 -5.20 -6.74
N LYS A 422 -12.88 -6.30 -6.50
CA LYS A 422 -11.86 -6.43 -5.50
C LYS A 422 -10.64 -7.04 -6.14
N LEU A 423 -9.52 -6.82 -5.48
CA LEU A 423 -8.30 -7.38 -5.94
C LEU A 423 -7.90 -8.61 -5.14
N HIS A 424 -7.54 -9.66 -5.86
CA HIS A 424 -7.16 -10.95 -5.31
C HIS A 424 -5.70 -11.30 -5.63
N LEU A 425 -4.95 -11.70 -4.60
CA LEU A 425 -3.50 -11.91 -4.69
C LEU A 425 -3.07 -13.02 -5.65
N LYS A 426 -3.88 -14.06 -5.73
CA LYS A 426 -3.61 -15.21 -6.58
C LYS A 426 -4.20 -15.04 -7.98
N ASP A 427 -5.42 -14.51 -8.03
CA ASP A 427 -6.26 -14.57 -9.23
C ASP A 427 -6.35 -13.21 -9.94
N GLY A 428 -5.67 -12.18 -9.40
CA GLY A 428 -5.72 -10.81 -9.88
C GLY A 428 -7.05 -10.15 -9.55
N TRP A 429 -7.45 -9.18 -10.36
CA TRP A 429 -8.73 -8.51 -10.18
C TRP A 429 -9.90 -9.49 -10.32
N MET A 430 -10.92 -9.31 -9.48
CA MET A 430 -12.19 -10.04 -9.52
C MET A 430 -13.36 -9.05 -9.45
N ARG A 431 -14.39 -9.26 -10.26
CA ARG A 431 -15.62 -8.46 -10.24
C ARG A 431 -16.52 -8.91 -9.08
N TYR A 432 -17.26 -7.98 -8.46
CA TYR A 432 -18.37 -8.37 -7.58
C TYR A 432 -19.50 -9.03 -8.38
N GLU A 433 -20.34 -9.84 -7.72
CA GLU A 433 -21.44 -10.55 -8.38
C GLU A 433 -22.43 -9.61 -9.08
N ASP A 434 -22.63 -8.42 -8.51
CA ASP A 434 -23.51 -7.37 -9.02
C ASP A 434 -22.83 -6.44 -10.05
N TYR A 435 -21.62 -6.73 -10.52
CA TYR A 435 -20.87 -5.87 -11.44
C TYR A 435 -21.68 -5.38 -12.65
N ALA A 436 -22.42 -6.28 -13.32
CA ALA A 436 -23.24 -5.92 -14.48
C ALA A 436 -24.35 -4.92 -14.11
N VAL A 437 -24.94 -5.07 -12.92
CA VAL A 437 -25.92 -4.13 -12.37
C VAL A 437 -25.26 -2.79 -12.09
N LEU A 438 -24.06 -2.78 -11.50
CA LEU A 438 -23.32 -1.56 -11.21
C LEU A 438 -22.92 -0.80 -12.49
N GLN A 439 -22.46 -1.50 -13.53
CA GLN A 439 -22.19 -0.88 -14.84
C GLN A 439 -23.44 -0.23 -15.42
N HIS A 440 -24.57 -0.95 -15.42
CA HIS A 440 -25.84 -0.42 -15.91
C HIS A 440 -26.28 0.82 -15.10
N VAL A 441 -26.24 0.75 -13.76
CA VAL A 441 -26.60 1.87 -12.88
C VAL A 441 -25.72 3.08 -13.13
N PHE A 442 -24.41 2.89 -13.28
CA PHE A 442 -23.47 3.97 -13.56
C PHE A 442 -23.80 4.65 -14.90
N TRP A 443 -23.82 3.88 -15.99
CA TRP A 443 -23.97 4.44 -17.33
C TRP A 443 -25.36 5.03 -17.57
N ASP A 444 -26.43 4.42 -17.07
CA ASP A 444 -27.78 4.97 -17.20
C ASP A 444 -27.94 6.28 -16.42
N THR A 445 -27.42 6.31 -15.19
CA THR A 445 -27.47 7.52 -14.37
C THR A 445 -26.64 8.62 -15.00
N PHE A 446 -25.41 8.33 -15.43
CA PHE A 446 -24.55 9.30 -16.10
C PHE A 446 -25.18 9.84 -17.40
N LYS A 447 -25.71 8.97 -18.26
CA LYS A 447 -26.40 9.38 -19.51
C LYS A 447 -27.61 10.26 -19.24
N ARG A 448 -28.41 9.91 -18.23
CA ARG A 448 -29.57 10.70 -17.82
C ARG A 448 -29.16 12.08 -17.27
N GLU A 449 -28.14 12.12 -16.44
CA GLU A 449 -27.68 13.36 -15.77
C GLU A 449 -26.98 14.34 -16.72
N VAL A 450 -26.29 13.82 -17.73
CA VAL A 450 -25.59 14.63 -18.74
C VAL A 450 -26.53 15.08 -19.85
N GLY A 451 -27.31 14.16 -20.41
CA GLY A 451 -28.14 14.40 -21.59
C GLY A 451 -27.33 14.61 -22.89
N GLY A 452 -27.86 14.14 -24.02
CA GLY A 452 -27.28 14.45 -25.34
C GLY A 452 -25.90 13.83 -25.65
N LEU A 453 -25.51 12.75 -24.96
CA LEU A 453 -24.30 12.00 -25.30
C LEU A 453 -24.46 11.27 -26.64
N THR A 454 -23.53 11.48 -27.57
CA THR A 454 -23.43 10.70 -28.80
C THR A 454 -22.67 9.41 -28.56
N GLU A 455 -22.86 8.41 -29.43
CA GLU A 455 -22.07 7.16 -29.39
C GLU A 455 -20.57 7.45 -29.54
N ASP A 456 -20.19 8.40 -30.40
CA ASP A 456 -18.79 8.84 -30.55
C ASP A 456 -18.22 9.43 -29.25
N SER A 457 -19.04 10.16 -28.49
CA SER A 457 -18.63 10.71 -27.19
C SER A 457 -18.42 9.59 -26.19
N ILE A 458 -19.34 8.62 -26.13
CA ILE A 458 -19.23 7.46 -25.24
C ILE A 458 -17.97 6.65 -25.58
N TRP A 459 -17.71 6.43 -26.87
CA TRP A 459 -16.50 5.77 -27.35
C TRP A 459 -15.23 6.50 -26.93
N ALA A 460 -15.17 7.83 -27.13
CA ALA A 460 -14.03 8.63 -26.69
C ALA A 460 -13.83 8.59 -25.15
N ILE A 461 -14.91 8.61 -24.37
CA ILE A 461 -14.85 8.48 -22.89
C ILE A 461 -14.21 7.14 -22.50
N ARG A 462 -14.56 6.06 -23.19
CA ARG A 462 -14.02 4.71 -22.94
C ARG A 462 -12.51 4.65 -23.24
N LEU A 463 -12.07 5.24 -24.35
CA LEU A 463 -10.66 5.37 -24.69
C LEU A 463 -9.89 6.25 -23.69
N ALA A 464 -10.52 7.33 -23.23
CA ALA A 464 -9.97 8.16 -22.15
C ALA A 464 -9.80 7.36 -20.85
N ARG A 465 -10.75 6.48 -20.50
CA ARG A 465 -10.61 5.60 -19.33
C ARG A 465 -9.38 4.69 -19.43
N ILE A 466 -9.17 4.06 -20.59
CA ILE A 466 -8.02 3.18 -20.83
C ILE A 466 -6.71 3.97 -20.78
N THR A 467 -6.67 5.12 -21.44
CA THR A 467 -5.51 6.02 -21.42
C THR A 467 -5.18 6.45 -19.99
N GLY A 468 -6.20 6.82 -19.23
CA GLY A 468 -6.08 7.15 -17.82
C GLY A 468 -5.45 6.05 -16.97
N LEU A 469 -5.90 4.81 -17.15
CA LEU A 469 -5.32 3.65 -16.47
C LEU A 469 -3.84 3.46 -16.82
N LEU A 470 -3.50 3.54 -18.11
CA LEU A 470 -2.12 3.42 -18.58
C LEU A 470 -1.22 4.50 -17.98
N LEU A 471 -1.66 5.77 -17.97
CA LEU A 471 -0.88 6.88 -17.42
C LEU A 471 -0.73 6.81 -15.89
N SER A 472 -1.69 6.19 -15.20
CA SER A 472 -1.73 6.00 -13.75
C SER A 472 -0.90 4.79 -13.30
N SER A 473 -1.26 3.59 -13.76
CA SER A 473 -0.61 2.34 -13.34
C SER A 473 0.62 1.99 -14.18
N GLY A 474 0.75 2.50 -15.40
CA GLY A 474 1.93 2.22 -16.24
C GLY A 474 3.22 2.90 -15.76
N PHE A 475 3.14 3.82 -14.79
CA PHE A 475 4.28 4.56 -14.26
C PHE A 475 4.45 4.36 -12.75
N THR A 476 5.65 4.65 -12.25
CA THR A 476 5.88 4.85 -10.83
C THR A 476 5.13 6.09 -10.31
N SER A 477 4.91 6.14 -8.99
CA SER A 477 4.12 7.18 -8.31
C SER A 477 4.48 8.61 -8.72
N ARG A 478 3.44 9.42 -8.96
CA ARG A 478 3.54 10.83 -9.39
C ARG A 478 3.45 11.86 -8.26
N LEU A 479 3.38 11.41 -7.00
CA LEU A 479 3.36 12.29 -5.83
C LEU A 479 4.55 13.26 -5.85
N ALA A 480 4.29 14.53 -5.51
CA ALA A 480 5.26 15.63 -5.62
C ALA A 480 6.58 15.42 -4.84
N ASN A 481 6.59 14.53 -3.83
CA ASN A 481 7.76 14.19 -3.03
C ASN A 481 8.53 12.94 -3.54
N LYS A 482 8.16 12.40 -4.70
CA LYS A 482 8.80 11.22 -5.31
C LYS A 482 9.64 11.62 -6.52
N PRO A 483 10.60 10.77 -6.95
CA PRO A 483 11.33 10.96 -8.19
C PRO A 483 10.38 11.07 -9.40
N SER A 484 10.87 11.66 -10.49
CA SER A 484 10.13 11.73 -11.75
C SER A 484 9.58 10.35 -12.14
N PRO A 485 8.32 10.27 -12.59
CA PRO A 485 7.69 9.01 -12.93
C PRO A 485 8.42 8.34 -14.10
N VAL A 486 8.71 7.05 -13.94
CA VAL A 486 9.29 6.19 -14.98
C VAL A 486 8.35 5.03 -15.26
N PRO A 487 8.36 4.45 -16.48
CA PRO A 487 7.58 3.26 -16.76
C PRO A 487 7.84 2.16 -15.74
N ILE A 488 6.79 1.44 -15.33
CA ILE A 488 6.94 0.31 -14.42
C ILE A 488 7.83 -0.77 -15.05
N SER A 489 8.63 -1.43 -14.22
CA SER A 489 9.47 -2.54 -14.62
C SER A 489 9.04 -3.82 -13.88
N ASN A 490 9.67 -4.96 -14.16
CA ASN A 490 9.42 -6.19 -13.40
C ASN A 490 10.11 -6.17 -12.02
N ASP A 491 10.10 -5.01 -11.36
CA ASP A 491 10.47 -4.83 -9.96
C ASP A 491 9.26 -5.03 -9.06
N GLU A 492 9.50 -5.07 -7.76
CA GLU A 492 8.46 -5.33 -6.77
C GLU A 492 7.28 -4.36 -6.84
N ARG A 493 7.51 -3.07 -7.10
CA ARG A 493 6.43 -2.09 -7.18
C ARG A 493 5.71 -2.15 -8.52
N GLY A 494 6.45 -2.40 -9.59
CA GLY A 494 5.90 -2.54 -10.93
C GLY A 494 5.07 -3.80 -11.12
N ARG A 495 5.36 -4.89 -10.41
CA ARG A 495 4.55 -6.12 -10.45
C ARG A 495 3.09 -5.91 -10.04
N TYR A 496 2.84 -5.07 -9.03
CA TYR A 496 1.47 -4.77 -8.58
C TYR A 496 0.68 -3.97 -9.60
N ASN A 497 1.29 -2.91 -10.11
CA ASN A 497 0.69 -2.12 -11.18
C ASN A 497 0.47 -2.97 -12.45
N MET A 498 1.38 -3.92 -12.75
CA MET A 498 1.24 -4.86 -13.86
C MET A 498 -0.01 -5.73 -13.71
N LEU A 499 -0.33 -6.19 -12.50
CA LEU A 499 -1.52 -6.98 -12.25
C LEU A 499 -2.82 -6.18 -12.45
N SER A 500 -2.82 -4.88 -12.18
CA SER A 500 -3.92 -3.98 -12.58
C SER A 500 -4.03 -3.84 -14.09
N LEU A 501 -2.91 -3.63 -14.79
CA LEU A 501 -2.93 -3.57 -16.25
C LEU A 501 -3.40 -4.88 -16.86
N ASP A 502 -2.91 -6.03 -16.40
CA ASP A 502 -3.35 -7.35 -16.85
C ASP A 502 -4.84 -7.58 -16.57
N GLY A 503 -5.29 -7.27 -15.36
CA GLY A 503 -6.68 -7.45 -14.94
C GLY A 503 -7.65 -6.64 -15.80
N PHE A 504 -7.32 -5.38 -16.09
CA PHE A 504 -8.25 -4.47 -16.75
C PHE A 504 -8.09 -4.35 -18.26
N LEU A 505 -6.94 -4.75 -18.81
CA LEU A 505 -6.66 -4.64 -20.24
C LEU A 505 -6.60 -5.99 -20.96
N ILE A 506 -6.29 -7.09 -20.25
CA ILE A 506 -5.99 -8.38 -20.88
C ILE A 506 -6.94 -9.48 -20.43
N ASN A 507 -7.16 -9.64 -19.12
CA ASN A 507 -7.91 -10.76 -18.56
C ASN A 507 -9.39 -10.72 -19.02
N PRO A 508 -9.89 -11.71 -19.79
CA PRO A 508 -11.25 -11.70 -20.30
C PRO A 508 -12.35 -11.59 -19.23
N ALA A 509 -12.09 -12.06 -18.01
CA ALA A 509 -13.06 -12.01 -16.91
C ALA A 509 -13.24 -10.62 -16.32
N THR A 510 -12.21 -9.77 -16.39
CA THR A 510 -12.16 -8.48 -15.69
C THR A 510 -11.81 -7.30 -16.57
N ARG A 511 -11.36 -7.54 -17.80
CA ARG A 511 -10.98 -6.49 -18.74
C ARG A 511 -12.16 -5.56 -19.00
N PHE A 512 -11.83 -4.33 -19.36
CA PHE A 512 -12.82 -3.37 -19.80
C PHE A 512 -13.59 -3.92 -20.99
N GLU A 513 -14.91 -3.83 -20.94
CA GLU A 513 -15.82 -4.30 -22.01
C GLU A 513 -15.67 -3.45 -23.29
N ASP A 514 -14.87 -2.39 -23.23
CA ASP A 514 -14.73 -1.34 -24.22
C ASP A 514 -13.41 -1.41 -25.01
N LEU A 515 -12.74 -2.57 -24.99
CA LEU A 515 -11.42 -2.79 -25.62
C LEU A 515 -11.48 -3.42 -27.01
N ASP A 516 -12.65 -3.92 -27.43
CA ASP A 516 -12.86 -4.57 -28.73
C ASP A 516 -13.58 -3.65 -29.74
#